data_AF-A0A7J5FRA6-F1
#
_entry.id   AF-A0A7J5FRA6-F1
#
_cell.length_a   1.000
_cell.length_b   1.000
_cell.length_c   1.000
_cell.angle_alpha   90.00
_cell.angle_beta   90.00
_cell.angle_gamma   90.00
#
_symmetry.space_group_name_H-M   'P 1'
#
loop_
_entity.id
_entity.type
_entity.pdbx_description
1 polymer ?
#
loop_
_entity_poly.entity_id
_entity_poly.type
_entity_poly.pdbx_seq_one_letter_code
_entity_poly.pdbx_strand_id
1 'polypeptide(L)'
;MEGTKASPEFLQAIAYEVNVKNVTFGLLHQWLTDMGMTISKNTLRNWLKKGKTYLDELVCVLKSIALEKDSIVNCDETWCKVRKYDHYKKCYIWVLVNKAQKTAIFFYENGSRGRDVLTDFLGDAELKSIMSDGYNAYVFIGNELKSGRFKDTVHQVCMSHAKNKFVKASNQGGEPTAERFSEILKEFFMRERKYDDAGLTPKERFRERQSLETKELLIELRSLLDSEQSKDSEFRSRYYKEALNYLNRFWKEIFAYLDDGELPIDNNLAERTIRKLTTQRNNSLHYGSDAGAEMAATYHSVIGTVKLHGSSIWNFIGTFFKNIFNGCRDYVNMVPDKITLAASQC
;
A
#
# COMPACT_ATOMS: atom_id res chain seq x y z
N MET A 1 39.75 2.80 -2.07
CA MET A 1 39.70 1.82 -3.18
C MET A 1 38.78 2.37 -4.24
N GLU A 2 39.30 2.76 -5.41
CA GLU A 2 38.46 3.04 -6.57
C GLU A 2 37.85 1.73 -7.06
N GLY A 3 36.75 1.33 -6.43
CA GLY A 3 35.93 0.22 -6.90
C GLY A 3 35.30 0.58 -8.25
N THR A 4 35.04 -0.44 -9.06
CA THR A 4 34.33 -0.36 -10.34
C THR A 4 33.12 0.58 -10.20
N LYS A 5 33.10 1.69 -10.93
CA LYS A 5 32.01 2.68 -10.89
C LYS A 5 30.97 2.31 -11.95
N ALA A 6 29.73 2.02 -11.54
CA ALA A 6 28.62 1.93 -12.49
C ALA A 6 28.30 3.34 -13.01
N SER A 7 28.10 3.47 -14.33
CA SER A 7 27.55 4.72 -14.89
C SER A 7 26.09 4.91 -14.44
N PRO A 8 25.52 6.12 -14.52
CA PRO A 8 24.11 6.37 -14.25
C PRO A 8 23.18 5.46 -15.05
N GLU A 9 23.47 5.27 -16.35
CA GLU A 9 22.68 4.46 -17.28
C GLU A 9 22.75 2.98 -16.91
N PHE A 10 23.92 2.51 -16.50
CA PHE A 10 24.06 1.13 -16.05
C PHE A 10 23.35 0.90 -14.71
N LEU A 11 23.41 1.86 -13.78
CA LEU A 11 22.67 1.82 -12.52
C LEU A 11 21.15 1.84 -12.74
N GLN A 12 20.68 2.65 -13.68
CA GLN A 12 19.29 2.67 -14.15
C GLN A 12 18.86 1.30 -14.68
N ALA A 13 19.66 0.69 -15.57
CA ALA A 13 19.36 -0.60 -16.18
C ALA A 13 19.22 -1.70 -15.11
N ILE A 14 20.21 -1.83 -14.20
CA ILE A 14 20.14 -2.84 -13.15
C ILE A 14 18.98 -2.60 -12.17
N ALA A 15 18.68 -1.34 -11.85
CA ALA A 15 17.54 -0.99 -10.99
C ALA A 15 16.20 -1.38 -11.64
N TYR A 16 16.06 -1.15 -12.94
CA TYR A 16 14.87 -1.51 -13.70
C TYR A 16 14.69 -3.03 -13.82
N GLU A 17 15.74 -3.76 -14.19
CA GLU A 17 15.68 -5.23 -14.30
C GLU A 17 15.28 -5.88 -12.97
N VAL A 18 15.91 -5.46 -11.86
CA VAL A 18 15.66 -6.09 -10.55
C VAL A 18 14.30 -5.68 -9.96
N ASN A 19 13.96 -4.39 -9.98
CA ASN A 19 12.81 -3.88 -9.22
C ASN A 19 11.54 -3.68 -10.05
N VAL A 20 11.64 -3.59 -11.38
CA VAL A 20 10.46 -3.45 -12.27
C VAL A 20 10.13 -4.77 -12.95
N LYS A 21 11.13 -5.44 -13.53
CA LYS A 21 10.98 -6.73 -14.21
C LYS A 21 11.07 -7.93 -13.26
N ASN A 22 11.45 -7.72 -12.00
CA ASN A 22 11.63 -8.77 -11.00
C ASN A 22 12.66 -9.84 -11.41
N VAL A 23 13.71 -9.45 -12.14
CA VAL A 23 14.83 -10.33 -12.48
C VAL A 23 15.65 -10.59 -11.22
N THR A 24 15.92 -11.86 -10.95
CA THR A 24 16.74 -12.23 -9.78
C THR A 24 18.20 -11.85 -10.01
N PHE A 25 18.93 -11.55 -8.92
CA PHE A 25 20.37 -11.26 -9.02
C PHE A 25 21.17 -12.40 -9.68
N GLY A 26 20.71 -13.65 -9.56
CA GLY A 26 21.34 -14.79 -10.22
C GLY A 26 21.21 -14.70 -11.75
N LEU A 27 20.00 -14.45 -12.24
CA LEU A 27 19.73 -14.31 -13.67
C LEU A 27 20.38 -13.05 -14.26
N LEU A 28 20.34 -11.93 -13.54
CA LEU A 28 21.03 -10.70 -13.95
C LEU A 28 22.54 -10.93 -14.06
N HIS A 29 23.15 -11.59 -13.06
CA HIS A 29 24.58 -11.89 -13.08
C HIS A 29 24.97 -12.83 -14.22
N GLN A 30 24.16 -13.86 -14.48
CA GLN A 30 24.36 -14.76 -15.61
C GLN A 30 24.30 -13.99 -16.93
N TRP A 31 23.24 -13.21 -17.16
CA TRP A 31 23.09 -12.43 -18.39
C TRP A 31 24.26 -11.48 -18.65
N LEU A 32 24.74 -10.77 -17.62
CA LEU A 32 25.91 -9.89 -17.75
C LEU A 32 27.20 -10.68 -18.06
N THR A 33 27.36 -11.88 -17.49
CA THR A 33 28.50 -12.76 -17.77
C THR A 33 28.45 -13.28 -19.20
N ASP A 34 27.27 -13.65 -19.70
CA ASP A 34 27.06 -14.12 -21.08
C ASP A 34 27.38 -13.01 -22.10
N MET A 35 27.23 -11.73 -21.73
CA MET A 35 27.68 -10.58 -22.52
C MET A 35 29.19 -10.27 -22.39
N GLY A 36 29.96 -11.11 -21.69
CA GLY A 36 31.40 -10.96 -21.52
C GLY A 36 31.84 -10.05 -20.37
N MET A 37 30.92 -9.58 -19.51
CA MET A 37 31.27 -8.73 -18.38
C MET A 37 31.84 -9.55 -17.21
N THR A 38 32.99 -9.15 -16.68
CA THR A 38 33.57 -9.77 -15.47
C THR A 38 33.19 -8.95 -14.23
N ILE A 39 32.05 -9.29 -13.61
CA ILE A 39 31.52 -8.59 -12.43
C ILE A 39 31.13 -9.61 -11.35
N SER A 40 31.42 -9.31 -10.08
CA SER A 40 30.96 -10.16 -8.97
C SER A 40 29.49 -9.93 -8.64
N LYS A 41 28.77 -10.96 -8.17
CA LYS A 41 27.39 -10.83 -7.65
C LYS A 41 27.28 -9.75 -6.56
N ASN A 42 28.32 -9.60 -5.75
CA ASN A 42 28.34 -8.61 -4.67
C ASN A 42 28.45 -7.17 -5.20
N THR A 43 29.19 -6.98 -6.29
CA THR A 43 29.33 -5.67 -6.96
C THR A 43 27.97 -5.13 -7.42
N LEU A 44 27.13 -5.98 -8.04
CA LEU A 44 25.77 -5.58 -8.47
C LEU A 44 24.90 -5.12 -7.29
N ARG A 45 24.96 -5.86 -6.17
CA ARG A 45 24.23 -5.50 -4.93
C ARG A 45 24.75 -4.19 -4.34
N ASN A 46 26.07 -4.00 -4.31
CA ASN A 46 26.69 -2.80 -3.78
C ASN A 46 26.33 -1.55 -4.60
N TRP A 47 26.22 -1.67 -5.92
CA TRP A 47 25.75 -0.56 -6.76
C TRP A 47 24.30 -0.21 -6.50
N LEU A 48 23.40 -1.20 -6.42
CA LEU A 48 21.99 -0.94 -6.07
C LEU A 48 21.85 -0.39 -4.65
N LYS A 49 22.66 -0.84 -3.70
CA LYS A 49 22.73 -0.30 -2.34
C LYS A 49 23.18 1.17 -2.35
N LYS A 50 24.16 1.54 -3.19
CA LYS A 50 24.56 2.94 -3.38
C LYS A 50 23.45 3.76 -4.07
N GLY A 51 22.73 3.18 -5.01
CA GLY A 51 21.54 3.84 -5.59
C GLY A 51 20.46 4.09 -4.54
N LYS A 52 20.22 3.11 -3.66
CA LYS A 52 19.26 3.21 -2.54
C LYS A 52 19.55 4.42 -1.65
N THR A 53 20.81 4.68 -1.28
CA THR A 53 21.11 5.81 -0.38
C THR A 53 20.66 7.15 -0.93
N TYR A 54 20.68 7.35 -2.25
CA TYR A 54 20.14 8.57 -2.85
C TYR A 54 18.62 8.55 -2.94
N LEU A 55 18.03 7.38 -3.21
CA LEU A 55 16.58 7.24 -3.25
C LEU A 55 15.95 7.33 -1.86
N ASP A 56 16.67 7.01 -0.79
CA ASP A 56 16.19 7.18 0.59
C ASP A 56 15.86 8.65 0.86
N GLU A 57 16.72 9.58 0.43
CA GLU A 57 16.47 11.04 0.54
C GLU A 57 15.24 11.47 -0.26
N LEU A 58 15.06 10.92 -1.48
CA LEU A 58 13.85 11.15 -2.26
C LEU A 58 12.61 10.59 -1.55
N VAL A 59 12.71 9.41 -0.95
CA VAL A 59 11.60 8.79 -0.20
C VAL A 59 11.24 9.61 1.04
N CYS A 60 12.19 10.26 1.71
CA CYS A 60 11.90 11.21 2.79
C CYS A 60 11.03 12.38 2.29
N VAL A 61 11.35 12.96 1.12
CA VAL A 61 10.52 13.99 0.49
C VAL A 61 9.14 13.46 0.16
N LEU A 62 9.05 12.31 -0.52
CA LEU A 62 7.76 11.70 -0.88
C LEU A 62 6.91 11.36 0.34
N LYS A 63 7.54 10.93 1.45
CA LYS A 63 6.86 10.69 2.73
C LYS A 63 6.29 11.98 3.30
N SER A 64 7.02 13.09 3.26
CA SER A 64 6.51 14.38 3.75
C SER A 64 5.28 14.84 2.96
N ILE A 65 5.30 14.67 1.63
CA ILE A 65 4.16 14.96 0.74
C ILE A 65 2.98 14.03 1.06
N ALA A 66 3.23 12.73 1.22
CA ALA A 66 2.19 11.75 1.48
C ALA A 66 1.45 11.96 2.81
N LEU A 67 2.14 12.57 3.78
CA LEU A 67 1.68 12.79 5.15
C LEU A 67 1.35 14.27 5.45
N GLU A 68 1.15 15.09 4.40
CA GLU A 68 0.66 16.46 4.59
C GLU A 68 -0.63 16.46 5.41
N LYS A 69 -0.84 17.55 6.15
CA LYS A 69 -2.02 17.75 6.99
C LYS A 69 -3.31 17.49 6.19
N ASP A 70 -4.27 16.87 6.86
CA ASP A 70 -5.58 16.48 6.32
C ASP A 70 -5.51 15.46 5.16
N SER A 71 -4.38 14.78 4.98
CA SER A 71 -4.25 13.71 3.98
C SER A 71 -5.16 12.51 4.30
N ILE A 72 -5.70 11.93 3.23
CA ILE A 72 -6.41 10.65 3.22
C ILE A 72 -5.46 9.59 2.70
N VAL A 73 -5.12 8.61 3.54
CA VAL A 73 -4.11 7.60 3.22
C VAL A 73 -4.67 6.18 3.33
N ASN A 74 -4.14 5.30 2.48
CA ASN A 74 -4.48 3.90 2.38
C ASN A 74 -3.26 3.07 2.79
N CYS A 75 -3.42 2.15 3.74
CA CYS A 75 -2.34 1.33 4.27
C CYS A 75 -2.62 -0.16 4.06
N ASP A 76 -1.58 -0.91 3.75
CA ASP A 76 -1.62 -2.38 3.62
C ASP A 76 -0.22 -2.97 3.87
N GLU A 77 -0.13 -4.27 4.08
CA GLU A 77 1.13 -4.96 4.30
C GLU A 77 1.15 -6.36 3.69
N THR A 78 2.33 -6.79 3.23
CA THR A 78 2.52 -8.14 2.69
C THR A 78 3.71 -8.79 3.35
N TRP A 79 3.58 -10.09 3.61
CA TRP A 79 4.66 -10.84 4.22
C TRP A 79 5.77 -11.16 3.22
N CYS A 80 7.00 -11.27 3.68
CA CYS A 80 8.12 -11.78 2.92
C CYS A 80 8.96 -12.71 3.80
N LYS A 81 9.82 -13.52 3.19
CA LYS A 81 10.79 -14.36 3.90
C LYS A 81 12.13 -13.64 3.89
N VAL A 82 12.74 -13.42 5.04
CA VAL A 82 14.03 -12.72 5.17
C VAL A 82 15.00 -13.62 5.92
N ARG A 83 16.21 -13.78 5.38
CA ARG A 83 17.28 -14.50 6.08
C ARG A 83 17.80 -13.63 7.23
N LYS A 84 17.71 -14.15 8.46
CA LYS A 84 18.27 -13.55 9.66
C LYS A 84 19.24 -14.56 10.27
N TYR A 85 20.52 -14.20 10.30
CA TYR A 85 21.60 -15.10 10.70
C TYR A 85 21.56 -16.41 9.86
N ASP A 86 21.36 -17.55 10.51
CA ASP A 86 21.34 -18.89 9.95
C ASP A 86 19.94 -19.41 9.57
N HIS A 87 18.87 -18.67 9.88
CA HIS A 87 17.49 -19.09 9.61
C HIS A 87 16.69 -18.06 8.80
N TYR A 88 15.50 -18.46 8.36
CA TYR A 88 14.58 -17.60 7.63
C TYR A 88 13.39 -17.21 8.52
N LYS A 89 13.11 -15.92 8.60
CA LYS A 89 11.99 -15.37 9.35
C LYS A 89 10.90 -14.85 8.42
N LYS A 90 9.64 -15.01 8.82
CA LYS A 90 8.50 -14.30 8.21
C LYS A 90 8.53 -12.85 8.68
N CYS A 91 8.65 -11.93 7.74
CA CYS A 91 8.72 -10.49 7.96
C CYS A 91 7.65 -9.79 7.12
N TYR A 92 7.49 -8.48 7.29
CA TYR A 92 6.44 -7.70 6.61
C TYR A 92 7.02 -6.43 6.00
N ILE A 93 6.61 -6.13 4.77
CA ILE A 93 6.81 -4.83 4.12
C ILE A 93 5.44 -4.18 4.06
N TRP A 94 5.38 -2.93 4.50
CA TRP A 94 4.18 -2.11 4.53
C TRP A 94 4.15 -1.19 3.30
N VAL A 95 2.96 -0.74 2.92
CA VAL A 95 2.76 0.35 1.97
C VAL A 95 1.78 1.35 2.54
N LEU A 96 2.07 2.63 2.36
CA LEU A 96 1.13 3.74 2.52
C LEU A 96 0.95 4.41 1.16
N VAL A 97 -0.28 4.67 0.75
CA VAL A 97 -0.61 5.33 -0.50
C VAL A 97 -1.49 6.54 -0.24
N ASN A 98 -1.12 7.69 -0.81
CA ASN A 98 -1.95 8.89 -0.84
C ASN A 98 -2.38 9.11 -2.30
N LYS A 99 -3.69 8.95 -2.56
CA LYS A 99 -4.25 9.04 -3.91
C LYS A 99 -4.17 10.46 -4.47
N ALA A 100 -4.49 11.46 -3.64
CA ALA A 100 -4.53 12.87 -4.05
C ALA A 100 -3.13 13.34 -4.47
N GLN A 101 -2.13 13.00 -3.67
CA GLN A 101 -0.73 13.34 -3.91
C GLN A 101 -0.02 12.39 -4.89
N LYS A 102 -0.68 11.30 -5.31
CA LYS A 102 -0.10 10.26 -6.20
C LYS A 102 1.20 9.66 -5.66
N THR A 103 1.31 9.50 -4.34
CA THR A 103 2.50 8.94 -3.67
C THR A 103 2.24 7.55 -3.12
N ALA A 104 3.24 6.67 -3.24
CA ALA A 104 3.26 5.36 -2.60
C ALA A 104 4.59 5.18 -1.85
N ILE A 105 4.53 4.94 -0.54
CA ILE A 105 5.70 4.75 0.31
C ILE A 105 5.67 3.35 0.88
N PHE A 106 6.65 2.54 0.50
CA PHE A 106 6.90 1.23 1.08
C PHE A 106 7.95 1.36 2.17
N PHE A 107 7.73 0.65 3.27
CA PHE A 107 8.65 0.69 4.41
C PHE A 107 8.77 -0.68 5.09
N TYR A 108 9.93 -0.91 5.67
CA TYR A 108 10.30 -2.15 6.33
C TYR A 108 11.01 -1.82 7.63
N GLU A 109 10.38 -2.13 8.76
CA GLU A 109 10.93 -1.84 10.08
C GLU A 109 11.23 -3.16 10.80
N ASN A 110 12.48 -3.63 10.66
CA ASN A 110 12.98 -4.88 11.23
C ASN A 110 12.15 -6.14 10.93
N GLY A 111 11.24 -6.05 9.95
CA GLY A 111 10.30 -7.10 9.55
C GLY A 111 9.10 -7.26 10.47
N SER A 112 8.83 -6.30 11.34
CA SER A 112 7.69 -6.34 12.27
C SER A 112 6.36 -6.07 11.56
N ARG A 113 5.30 -6.72 12.05
CA ARG A 113 3.88 -6.40 11.73
C ARG A 113 3.18 -5.71 12.90
N GLY A 114 3.95 -5.28 13.90
CA GLY A 114 3.43 -4.65 15.10
C GLY A 114 2.92 -3.25 14.82
N ARG A 115 2.05 -2.76 15.70
CA ARG A 115 1.48 -1.41 15.66
C ARG A 115 2.56 -0.32 15.63
N ASP A 116 3.67 -0.55 16.32
CA ASP A 116 4.70 0.48 16.54
C ASP A 116 5.35 0.88 15.21
N VAL A 117 5.41 -0.06 14.24
CA VAL A 117 5.88 0.21 12.87
C VAL A 117 5.06 1.31 12.20
N LEU A 118 3.74 1.26 12.34
CA LEU A 118 2.85 2.24 11.75
C LEU A 118 2.90 3.56 12.53
N THR A 119 2.88 3.53 13.87
CA THR A 119 2.92 4.76 14.67
C THR A 119 4.23 5.52 14.51
N ASP A 120 5.36 4.81 14.44
CA ASP A 120 6.68 5.43 14.25
C ASP A 120 6.81 5.96 12.82
N PHE A 121 6.24 5.26 11.84
CA PHE A 121 6.20 5.74 10.46
C PHE A 121 5.37 7.02 10.33
N LEU A 122 4.17 7.07 10.92
CA LEU A 122 3.29 8.23 10.85
C LEU A 122 3.79 9.41 11.69
N GLY A 123 4.49 9.16 12.80
CA GLY A 123 5.03 10.21 13.66
C GLY A 123 3.93 11.11 14.22
N ASP A 124 4.05 12.42 13.98
CA ASP A 124 3.11 13.46 14.41
C ASP A 124 2.20 13.96 13.27
N ALA A 125 2.05 13.19 12.19
CA ALA A 125 1.22 13.58 11.05
C ALA A 125 -0.26 13.72 11.43
N GLU A 126 -0.84 14.89 11.14
CA GLU A 126 -2.26 15.20 11.35
C GLU A 126 -3.08 14.74 10.13
N LEU A 127 -3.34 13.44 10.04
CA LEU A 127 -4.08 12.86 8.93
C LEU A 127 -5.60 13.01 9.10
N LYS A 128 -6.30 13.25 8.00
CA LYS A 128 -7.77 13.25 7.98
C LYS A 128 -8.32 11.85 8.12
N SER A 129 -7.77 10.89 7.36
CA SER A 129 -8.16 9.48 7.52
C SER A 129 -7.06 8.50 7.16
N ILE A 130 -7.14 7.30 7.76
CA ILE A 130 -6.31 6.15 7.43
C ILE A 130 -7.25 4.97 7.17
N MET A 131 -7.13 4.39 5.97
CA MET A 131 -7.85 3.17 5.60
C MET A 131 -6.97 1.92 5.68
N SER A 132 -7.51 0.84 6.26
CA SER A 132 -6.85 -0.48 6.33
C SER A 132 -7.80 -1.62 5.96
N ASP A 133 -7.30 -2.86 5.98
CA ASP A 133 -8.09 -4.10 5.88
C ASP A 133 -8.83 -4.48 7.18
N GLY A 134 -8.77 -3.65 8.22
CA GLY A 134 -9.33 -3.96 9.54
C GLY A 134 -8.48 -4.96 10.34
N TYR A 135 -7.19 -5.14 10.00
CA TYR A 135 -6.26 -5.88 10.84
C TYR A 135 -6.13 -5.23 12.23
N ASN A 136 -5.98 -6.06 13.27
CA ASN A 136 -5.91 -5.61 14.67
C ASN A 136 -4.86 -4.52 14.92
N ALA A 137 -3.77 -4.50 14.14
CA ALA A 137 -2.76 -3.45 14.26
C ALA A 137 -3.27 -2.07 13.83
N TYR A 138 -4.47 -1.89 13.29
CA TYR A 138 -5.05 -0.57 12.98
C TYR A 138 -6.18 -0.18 13.95
N VAL A 139 -6.69 -1.13 14.74
CA VAL A 139 -7.83 -0.94 15.66
C VAL A 139 -7.51 0.04 16.79
N PHE A 140 -6.22 0.35 17.01
CA PHE A 140 -5.79 1.35 17.97
C PHE A 140 -6.17 2.79 17.57
N ILE A 141 -6.43 3.07 16.28
CA ILE A 141 -6.77 4.41 15.77
C ILE A 141 -8.16 4.85 16.31
N GLY A 142 -9.01 3.90 16.73
CA GLY A 142 -10.35 4.20 17.28
C GLY A 142 -10.55 3.93 18.78
N ASN A 143 -9.89 2.94 19.39
CA ASN A 143 -10.28 2.45 20.72
C ASN A 143 -9.25 2.60 21.85
N GLU A 144 -7.94 2.53 21.60
CA GLU A 144 -6.97 2.31 22.69
C GLU A 144 -5.77 3.28 22.76
N LEU A 145 -5.69 4.28 21.90
CA LEU A 145 -4.80 5.41 22.13
C LEU A 145 -5.53 6.73 21.92
N LYS A 146 -5.99 7.28 23.04
CA LYS A 146 -5.73 8.68 23.37
C LYS A 146 -4.21 8.96 23.44
N SER A 147 -3.41 8.59 22.44
CA SER A 147 -2.28 9.45 22.14
C SER A 147 -2.93 10.68 21.55
N GLY A 148 -2.64 11.89 22.03
CA GLY A 148 -3.22 13.10 21.48
C GLY A 148 -2.95 13.32 19.97
N ARG A 149 -2.25 12.39 19.30
CA ARG A 149 -1.71 12.51 17.94
C ARG A 149 -2.67 12.10 16.82
N PHE A 150 -3.56 11.12 17.05
CA PHE A 150 -4.50 10.63 16.01
C PHE A 150 -5.96 10.77 16.42
N LYS A 151 -6.25 11.59 17.44
CA LYS A 151 -7.58 11.73 18.02
C LYS A 151 -8.63 12.18 16.99
N ASP A 152 -8.21 13.00 16.03
CA ASP A 152 -9.07 13.58 15.01
C ASP A 152 -8.97 12.84 13.65
N THR A 153 -8.16 11.77 13.57
CA THR A 153 -8.01 10.95 12.36
C THR A 153 -9.12 9.92 12.26
N VAL A 154 -9.86 9.93 11.15
CA VAL A 154 -10.90 8.93 10.87
C VAL A 154 -10.26 7.59 10.52
N HIS A 155 -10.52 6.56 11.32
CA HIS A 155 -10.15 5.20 10.97
C HIS A 155 -11.20 4.60 10.01
N GLN A 156 -10.76 4.21 8.81
CA GLN A 156 -11.60 3.53 7.84
C GLN A 156 -11.20 2.07 7.69
N VAL A 157 -12.19 1.20 7.50
CA VAL A 157 -11.97 -0.22 7.22
C VAL A 157 -12.55 -0.55 5.85
N CYS A 158 -11.76 -1.22 5.02
CA CYS A 158 -12.07 -1.52 3.64
C CYS A 158 -13.36 -2.37 3.50
N MET A 159 -14.39 -1.83 2.85
CA MET A 159 -15.64 -2.56 2.62
C MET A 159 -15.44 -3.81 1.74
N SER A 160 -14.48 -3.79 0.81
CA SER A 160 -14.16 -4.96 -0.02
C SER A 160 -13.77 -6.17 0.83
N HIS A 161 -13.09 -5.97 1.95
CA HIS A 161 -12.74 -7.05 2.88
C HIS A 161 -13.99 -7.64 3.55
N ALA A 162 -14.92 -6.80 4.02
CA ALA A 162 -16.20 -7.28 4.56
C ALA A 162 -16.98 -8.09 3.52
N LYS A 163 -17.16 -7.55 2.32
CA LYS A 163 -17.88 -8.22 1.23
C LYS A 163 -17.24 -9.56 0.86
N ASN A 164 -15.91 -9.60 0.71
CA ASN A 164 -15.19 -10.81 0.33
C ASN A 164 -15.28 -11.92 1.40
N LYS A 165 -15.41 -11.56 2.69
CA LYS A 165 -15.67 -12.54 3.75
C LYS A 165 -17.04 -13.20 3.59
N PHE A 166 -18.08 -12.44 3.24
CA PHE A 166 -19.40 -13.02 2.95
C PHE A 166 -19.42 -13.85 1.67
N VAL A 167 -18.74 -13.42 0.61
CA VAL A 167 -18.57 -14.25 -0.60
C VAL A 167 -17.88 -15.58 -0.26
N LYS A 168 -16.84 -15.55 0.57
CA LYS A 168 -16.15 -16.76 1.04
C LYS A 168 -17.06 -17.63 1.90
N ALA A 169 -17.86 -17.04 2.78
CA ALA A 169 -18.82 -17.76 3.62
C ALA A 169 -19.92 -18.45 2.78
N SER A 170 -20.41 -17.80 1.73
CA SER A 170 -21.33 -18.45 0.78
C SER A 170 -20.64 -19.61 0.04
N ASN A 171 -19.52 -19.32 -0.65
CA ASN A 171 -18.86 -20.30 -1.53
C ASN A 171 -18.22 -21.48 -0.80
N GLN A 172 -17.60 -21.26 0.36
CA GLN A 172 -16.83 -22.27 1.10
C GLN A 172 -17.49 -22.71 2.40
N GLY A 173 -18.37 -21.87 2.96
CA GLY A 173 -19.14 -22.20 4.16
C GLY A 173 -20.49 -22.85 3.86
N GLY A 174 -21.00 -22.72 2.62
CA GLY A 174 -22.30 -23.26 2.23
C GLY A 174 -23.48 -22.50 2.87
N GLU A 175 -23.32 -21.21 3.11
CA GLU A 175 -24.26 -20.37 3.88
C GLU A 175 -25.05 -19.47 2.92
N PRO A 176 -26.31 -19.81 2.56
CA PRO A 176 -27.06 -19.07 1.54
C PRO A 176 -27.31 -17.61 1.95
N THR A 177 -27.54 -17.35 3.24
CA THR A 177 -27.75 -15.99 3.75
C THR A 177 -26.51 -15.09 3.57
N ALA A 178 -25.31 -15.67 3.48
CA ALA A 178 -24.10 -14.90 3.22
C ALA A 178 -24.10 -14.27 1.80
N GLU A 179 -24.80 -14.87 0.85
CA GLU A 179 -24.99 -14.27 -0.48
C GLU A 179 -25.74 -12.95 -0.36
N ARG A 180 -26.82 -12.90 0.41
CA ARG A 180 -27.62 -11.68 0.62
C ARG A 180 -26.79 -10.53 1.21
N PHE A 181 -25.93 -10.80 2.19
CA PHE A 181 -24.99 -9.78 2.69
C PHE A 181 -24.09 -9.24 1.59
N SER A 182 -23.53 -10.14 0.77
CA SER A 182 -22.62 -9.73 -0.31
C SER A 182 -23.31 -8.92 -1.41
N GLU A 183 -24.60 -9.19 -1.67
CA GLU A 183 -25.43 -8.42 -2.60
C GLU A 183 -25.71 -7.01 -2.09
N ILE A 184 -26.12 -6.86 -0.83
CA ILE A 184 -26.36 -5.55 -0.22
C ILE A 184 -25.06 -4.73 -0.21
N LEU A 185 -23.94 -5.34 0.20
CA LEU A 185 -22.63 -4.70 0.17
C LEU A 185 -22.21 -4.31 -1.26
N LYS A 186 -22.58 -5.10 -2.28
CA LYS A 186 -22.32 -4.78 -3.69
C LYS A 186 -23.10 -3.54 -4.14
N GLU A 187 -24.29 -3.29 -3.61
CA GLU A 187 -25.07 -2.10 -3.98
C GLU A 187 -24.38 -0.80 -3.56
N PHE A 188 -23.74 -0.74 -2.38
CA PHE A 188 -22.93 0.42 -2.01
C PHE A 188 -21.84 0.73 -3.05
N PHE A 189 -21.15 -0.29 -3.57
CA PHE A 189 -20.20 -0.11 -4.67
C PHE A 189 -20.84 0.30 -5.99
N MET A 190 -22.08 -0.15 -6.28
CA MET A 190 -22.81 0.28 -7.47
C MET A 190 -23.14 1.77 -7.39
N ARG A 191 -23.49 2.28 -6.21
CA ARG A 191 -23.75 3.71 -5.97
C ARG A 191 -22.49 4.54 -6.13
N GLU A 192 -21.38 4.13 -5.51
CA GLU A 192 -20.09 4.81 -5.68
C GLU A 192 -19.65 4.87 -7.14
N ARG A 193 -19.83 3.80 -7.92
CA ARG A 193 -19.59 3.81 -9.36
C ARG A 193 -20.46 4.82 -10.10
N LYS A 194 -21.77 4.89 -9.79
CA LYS A 194 -22.66 5.90 -10.38
C LYS A 194 -22.18 7.32 -10.08
N TYR A 195 -21.64 7.57 -8.89
CA TYR A 195 -21.10 8.88 -8.50
C TYR A 195 -19.79 9.22 -9.24
N ASP A 196 -18.92 8.23 -9.44
CA ASP A 196 -17.72 8.39 -10.27
C ASP A 196 -18.09 8.67 -11.73
N ASP A 197 -19.02 7.89 -12.31
CA ASP A 197 -19.48 8.03 -13.70
C ASP A 197 -20.17 9.38 -13.95
N ALA A 198 -20.90 9.89 -12.96
CA ALA A 198 -21.53 11.21 -13.00
C ALA A 198 -20.56 12.37 -12.71
N GLY A 199 -19.31 12.09 -12.31
CA GLY A 199 -18.30 13.10 -12.00
C GLY A 199 -18.66 13.96 -10.78
N LEU A 200 -19.37 13.41 -9.79
CA LEU A 200 -19.82 14.17 -8.62
C LEU A 200 -18.63 14.74 -7.82
N THR A 201 -18.75 15.99 -7.40
CA THR A 201 -17.83 16.60 -6.44
C THR A 201 -17.95 15.92 -5.06
N PRO A 202 -16.95 16.04 -4.17
CA PRO A 202 -17.07 15.50 -2.81
C PRO A 202 -18.32 15.98 -2.06
N LYS A 203 -18.73 17.23 -2.24
CA LYS A 203 -19.93 17.79 -1.61
C LYS A 203 -21.22 17.16 -2.13
N GLU A 204 -21.33 16.95 -3.44
CA GLU A 204 -22.48 16.29 -4.06
C GLU A 204 -22.52 14.81 -3.69
N ARG A 205 -21.37 14.13 -3.73
CA ARG A 205 -21.23 12.73 -3.31
C ARG A 205 -21.66 12.54 -1.85
N PHE A 206 -21.24 13.43 -0.95
CA PHE A 206 -21.70 13.40 0.44
C PHE A 206 -23.23 13.53 0.53
N ARG A 207 -23.85 14.46 -0.22
CA ARG A 207 -25.31 14.60 -0.25
C ARG A 207 -26.00 13.32 -0.71
N GLU A 208 -25.52 12.69 -1.78
CA GLU A 208 -26.07 11.43 -2.30
C GLU A 208 -25.87 10.24 -1.35
N ARG A 209 -24.74 10.19 -0.63
CA ARG A 209 -24.49 9.22 0.43
C ARG A 209 -25.48 9.35 1.60
N GLN A 210 -26.09 10.54 1.78
CA GLN A 210 -27.10 10.80 2.81
C GLN A 210 -28.55 10.60 2.32
N SER A 211 -28.76 10.11 1.09
CA SER A 211 -30.08 9.86 0.50
C SER A 211 -30.90 8.81 1.26
N LEU A 212 -32.21 8.80 1.04
CA LEU A 212 -33.12 7.82 1.66
C LEU A 212 -32.73 6.39 1.26
N GLU A 213 -32.40 6.18 0.00
CA GLU A 213 -32.04 4.86 -0.53
C GLU A 213 -30.77 4.31 0.13
N THR A 214 -29.76 5.16 0.35
CA THR A 214 -28.53 4.72 1.05
C THR A 214 -28.82 4.37 2.51
N LYS A 215 -29.71 5.12 3.18
CA LYS A 215 -30.15 4.84 4.55
C LYS A 215 -30.96 3.56 4.65
N GLU A 216 -31.86 3.30 3.70
CA GLU A 216 -32.63 2.06 3.63
C GLU A 216 -31.72 0.83 3.48
N LEU A 217 -30.68 0.90 2.63
CA LEU A 217 -29.68 -0.17 2.50
C LEU A 217 -28.91 -0.43 3.80
N LEU A 218 -28.55 0.63 4.54
CA LEU A 218 -27.92 0.49 5.85
C LEU A 218 -28.84 -0.19 6.87
N ILE A 219 -30.11 0.22 6.91
CA ILE A 219 -31.13 -0.36 7.80
C ILE A 219 -31.35 -1.83 7.47
N GLU A 220 -31.48 -2.17 6.19
CA GLU A 220 -31.61 -3.56 5.73
C GLU A 220 -30.40 -4.39 6.17
N LEU A 221 -29.19 -3.91 5.88
CA LEU A 221 -27.97 -4.61 6.24
C LEU A 221 -27.82 -4.82 7.75
N ARG A 222 -28.12 -3.78 8.54
CA ARG A 222 -28.03 -3.86 10.01
C ARG A 222 -29.06 -4.81 10.59
N SER A 223 -30.32 -4.73 10.11
CA SER A 223 -31.39 -5.62 10.55
C SER A 223 -31.07 -7.08 10.22
N LEU A 224 -30.52 -7.35 9.04
CA LEU A 224 -30.06 -8.69 8.66
C LEU A 224 -28.91 -9.17 9.56
N LEU A 225 -27.93 -8.31 9.83
CA LEU A 225 -26.82 -8.62 10.74
C LEU A 225 -27.31 -8.98 12.14
N ASP A 226 -28.19 -8.16 12.73
CA ASP A 226 -28.70 -8.36 14.09
C ASP A 226 -29.55 -9.64 14.18
N SER A 227 -30.45 -9.86 13.21
CA SER A 227 -31.24 -11.10 13.09
C SER A 227 -30.35 -12.33 12.99
N GLU A 228 -29.28 -12.27 12.21
CA GLU A 228 -28.34 -13.37 12.12
C GLU A 228 -27.57 -13.53 13.44
N GLN A 229 -27.09 -12.47 14.08
CA GLN A 229 -26.38 -12.59 15.35
C GLN A 229 -27.23 -13.15 16.48
N SER A 230 -28.54 -12.92 16.49
CA SER A 230 -29.45 -13.46 17.51
C SER A 230 -29.82 -14.93 17.34
N LYS A 231 -29.56 -15.53 16.16
CA LYS A 231 -29.84 -16.94 15.93
C LYS A 231 -28.83 -17.79 16.70
N ASP A 232 -29.35 -18.59 17.63
CA ASP A 232 -28.57 -19.66 18.24
C ASP A 232 -28.37 -20.77 17.20
N SER A 233 -27.13 -20.97 16.77
CA SER A 233 -26.81 -21.95 15.74
C SER A 233 -25.46 -22.59 16.01
N GLU A 234 -25.52 -23.81 16.56
CA GLU A 234 -24.37 -24.69 16.68
C GLU A 234 -23.72 -24.98 15.32
N PHE A 235 -24.47 -24.86 14.22
CA PHE A 235 -24.09 -25.29 12.86
C PHE A 235 -23.69 -24.18 11.89
N ARG A 236 -23.21 -23.02 12.36
CA ARG A 236 -22.61 -22.02 11.45
C ARG A 236 -21.17 -22.34 11.07
N SER A 237 -20.86 -22.21 9.79
CA SER A 237 -19.50 -22.32 9.29
C SER A 237 -18.59 -21.28 9.95
N ARG A 238 -17.30 -21.64 10.13
CA ARG A 238 -16.30 -20.71 10.68
C ARG A 238 -16.20 -19.41 9.86
N TYR A 239 -16.38 -19.50 8.54
CA TYR A 239 -16.28 -18.35 7.63
C TYR A 239 -17.42 -17.37 7.83
N TYR A 240 -18.63 -17.88 8.08
CA TYR A 240 -19.79 -17.02 8.32
C TYR A 240 -19.73 -16.34 9.69
N LYS A 241 -19.32 -17.08 10.74
CA LYS A 241 -19.04 -16.48 12.06
C LYS A 241 -17.98 -15.36 11.94
N GLU A 242 -16.91 -15.59 11.19
CA GLU A 242 -15.88 -14.58 10.93
C GLU A 242 -16.45 -13.35 10.20
N ALA A 243 -17.27 -13.54 9.17
CA ALA A 243 -17.87 -12.46 8.39
C ALA A 243 -18.82 -11.60 9.22
N LEU A 244 -19.74 -12.21 9.98
CA LEU A 244 -20.67 -11.53 10.87
C LEU A 244 -19.93 -10.74 11.95
N ASN A 245 -18.95 -11.37 12.61
CA ASN A 245 -18.16 -10.71 13.65
C ASN A 245 -17.35 -9.54 13.10
N TYR A 246 -16.76 -9.69 11.91
CA TYR A 246 -16.01 -8.63 11.26
C TYR A 246 -16.90 -7.43 10.91
N LEU A 247 -18.05 -7.67 10.25
CA LEU A 247 -18.98 -6.60 9.89
C LEU A 247 -19.53 -5.89 11.13
N ASN A 248 -19.89 -6.63 12.18
CA ASN A 248 -20.38 -6.03 13.42
C ASN A 248 -19.30 -5.22 14.15
N ARG A 249 -18.08 -5.77 14.24
CA ARG A 249 -16.96 -5.12 14.93
C ARG A 249 -16.54 -3.82 14.27
N PHE A 250 -16.48 -3.80 12.94
CA PHE A 250 -15.99 -2.66 12.15
C PHE A 250 -17.11 -1.86 11.50
N TRP A 251 -18.33 -1.94 12.03
CA TRP A 251 -19.49 -1.29 11.42
C TRP A 251 -19.25 0.20 11.20
N LYS A 252 -18.76 0.91 12.23
CA LYS A 252 -18.51 2.35 12.14
C LYS A 252 -17.42 2.68 11.13
N GLU A 253 -16.31 1.94 11.15
CA GLU A 253 -15.15 2.20 10.31
C GLU A 253 -15.38 1.81 8.84
N ILE A 254 -16.19 0.78 8.58
CA ILE A 254 -16.60 0.37 7.22
C ILE A 254 -17.49 1.43 6.60
N PHE A 255 -18.38 2.04 7.38
CA PHE A 255 -19.36 3.02 6.90
C PHE A 255 -18.94 4.48 7.09
N ALA A 256 -17.78 4.76 7.70
CA ALA A 256 -17.25 6.11 7.91
C ALA A 256 -17.14 6.92 6.61
N TYR A 257 -16.96 6.25 5.46
CA TYR A 257 -16.93 6.94 4.16
C TYR A 257 -18.26 7.65 3.83
N LEU A 258 -19.39 7.24 4.41
CA LEU A 258 -20.69 7.91 4.19
C LEU A 258 -20.72 9.32 4.78
N ASP A 259 -19.87 9.60 5.75
CA ASP A 259 -19.86 10.87 6.49
C ASP A 259 -19.01 11.97 5.82
N ASP A 260 -18.25 11.63 4.77
CA ASP A 260 -17.43 12.59 4.02
C ASP A 260 -17.16 12.10 2.59
N GLY A 261 -17.54 12.92 1.60
CA GLY A 261 -17.44 12.62 0.17
C GLY A 261 -16.03 12.39 -0.38
N GLU A 262 -14.98 12.80 0.31
CA GLU A 262 -13.59 12.55 -0.10
C GLU A 262 -13.10 11.15 0.30
N LEU A 263 -13.74 10.57 1.32
CA LEU A 263 -13.32 9.28 1.86
C LEU A 263 -13.63 8.15 0.87
N PRO A 264 -12.65 7.26 0.60
CA PRO A 264 -12.86 6.11 -0.27
C PRO A 264 -13.68 5.02 0.43
N ILE A 265 -14.36 4.19 -0.36
CA ILE A 265 -15.10 3.00 0.12
C ILE A 265 -14.19 1.77 0.30
N ASP A 266 -13.04 1.72 -0.38
CA ASP A 266 -12.14 0.57 -0.37
C ASP A 266 -10.65 0.91 -0.43
N ASN A 267 -9.84 -0.09 -0.07
CA ASN A 267 -8.39 -0.02 0.02
C ASN A 267 -7.69 -0.58 -1.24
N ASN A 268 -8.41 -0.73 -2.35
CA ASN A 268 -7.90 -1.41 -3.54
C ASN A 268 -6.63 -0.75 -4.08
N LEU A 269 -6.45 0.55 -3.85
CA LEU A 269 -5.25 1.27 -4.28
C LEU A 269 -3.99 0.76 -3.59
N ALA A 270 -4.00 0.61 -2.26
CA ALA A 270 -2.87 0.05 -1.51
C ALA A 270 -2.66 -1.43 -1.88
N GLU A 271 -3.72 -2.23 -1.94
CA GLU A 271 -3.66 -3.66 -2.30
C GLU A 271 -3.05 -3.87 -3.69
N ARG A 272 -3.46 -3.09 -4.69
CA ARG A 272 -2.90 -3.14 -6.05
C ARG A 272 -1.44 -2.70 -6.07
N THR A 273 -1.09 -1.69 -5.28
CA THR A 273 0.26 -1.15 -5.19
C THR A 273 1.22 -2.19 -4.59
N ILE A 274 0.84 -2.82 -3.47
CA ILE A 274 1.67 -3.80 -2.78
C ILE A 274 1.76 -5.15 -3.52
N ARG A 275 0.80 -5.48 -4.39
CA ARG A 275 0.77 -6.72 -5.17
C ARG A 275 2.05 -6.97 -5.98
N LYS A 276 2.80 -5.94 -6.36
CA LYS A 276 4.09 -6.09 -7.04
C LYS A 276 5.12 -6.83 -6.19
N LEU A 277 5.15 -6.59 -4.87
CA LEU A 277 5.99 -7.36 -3.95
C LEU A 277 5.52 -8.80 -3.80
N THR A 278 4.22 -9.06 -3.90
CA THR A 278 3.70 -10.44 -3.93
C THR A 278 4.19 -11.21 -5.16
N THR A 279 4.22 -10.58 -6.34
CA THR A 279 4.83 -11.18 -7.53
C THR A 279 6.33 -11.41 -7.35
N GLN A 280 7.06 -10.42 -6.82
CA GLN A 280 8.49 -10.55 -6.54
C GLN A 280 8.78 -11.72 -5.58
N ARG A 281 7.97 -11.87 -4.51
CA ARG A 281 8.07 -12.97 -3.55
C ARG A 281 7.97 -14.34 -4.21
N ASN A 282 7.11 -14.50 -5.22
CA ASN A 282 6.98 -15.76 -5.96
C ASN A 282 8.21 -16.04 -6.85
N ASN A 283 8.90 -15.01 -7.33
CA ASN A 283 10.09 -15.14 -8.18
C ASN A 283 11.37 -15.39 -7.37
N SER A 284 11.60 -14.62 -6.30
CA SER A 284 12.86 -14.66 -5.54
C SER A 284 12.81 -15.53 -4.29
N LEU A 285 11.62 -15.92 -3.83
CA LEU A 285 11.31 -16.73 -2.64
C LEU A 285 11.68 -16.10 -1.29
N HIS A 286 12.78 -15.35 -1.19
CA HIS A 286 13.24 -14.69 0.01
C HIS A 286 14.14 -13.48 -0.26
N TYR A 287 14.34 -12.64 0.75
CA TYR A 287 15.41 -11.64 0.84
C TYR A 287 16.60 -12.20 1.61
N GLY A 288 17.82 -11.83 1.20
CA GLY A 288 19.06 -12.34 1.79
C GLY A 288 19.45 -11.69 3.13
N SER A 289 18.81 -10.58 3.50
CA SER A 289 19.04 -9.83 4.74
C SER A 289 17.95 -8.75 4.91
N ASP A 290 17.87 -8.15 6.10
CA ASP A 290 17.03 -6.97 6.37
C ASP A 290 17.35 -5.82 5.40
N ALA A 291 18.65 -5.52 5.18
CA ALA A 291 19.07 -4.51 4.22
C ALA A 291 18.59 -4.78 2.77
N GLY A 292 18.40 -6.05 2.39
CA GLY A 292 17.83 -6.40 1.10
C GLY A 292 16.32 -6.10 1.00
N ALA A 293 15.58 -6.29 2.09
CA ALA A 293 14.17 -5.95 2.18
C ALA A 293 13.97 -4.42 2.22
N GLU A 294 14.79 -3.70 2.98
CA GLU A 294 14.81 -2.23 3.01
C GLU A 294 15.11 -1.64 1.63
N MET A 295 16.11 -2.19 0.92
CA MET A 295 16.42 -1.76 -0.44
C MET A 295 15.22 -1.93 -1.37
N ALA A 296 14.56 -3.08 -1.33
CA ALA A 296 13.35 -3.30 -2.11
C ALA A 296 12.26 -2.28 -1.77
N ALA A 297 12.03 -1.99 -0.49
CA ALA A 297 11.06 -0.98 -0.05
C ALA A 297 11.37 0.42 -0.61
N THR A 298 12.63 0.88 -0.54
CA THR A 298 13.03 2.17 -1.13
C THR A 298 12.74 2.23 -2.65
N TYR A 299 13.20 1.23 -3.41
CA TYR A 299 12.99 1.23 -4.86
C TYR A 299 11.50 1.15 -5.21
N HIS A 300 10.72 0.32 -4.51
CA HIS A 300 9.27 0.21 -4.77
C HIS A 300 8.49 1.47 -4.37
N SER A 301 8.96 2.26 -3.41
CA SER A 301 8.38 3.58 -3.09
C SER A 301 8.46 4.52 -4.29
N VAL A 302 9.65 4.62 -4.88
CA VAL A 302 9.89 5.48 -6.04
C VAL A 302 9.13 4.94 -7.26
N ILE A 303 9.23 3.64 -7.54
CA ILE A 303 8.54 3.01 -8.68
C ILE A 303 7.01 3.12 -8.53
N GLY A 304 6.48 2.92 -7.34
CA GLY A 304 5.05 3.02 -7.02
C GLY A 304 4.54 4.43 -7.28
N THR A 305 5.25 5.44 -6.75
CA THR A 305 4.94 6.86 -6.96
C THR A 305 4.99 7.21 -8.46
N VAL A 306 6.05 6.87 -9.18
CA VAL A 306 6.17 7.15 -10.62
C VAL A 306 5.00 6.56 -11.43
N LYS A 307 4.54 5.35 -11.07
CA LYS A 307 3.36 4.72 -11.70
C LYS A 307 2.07 5.47 -11.41
N LEU A 308 1.87 5.97 -10.19
CA LEU A 308 0.69 6.76 -9.84
C LEU A 308 0.63 8.09 -10.61
N HIS A 309 1.80 8.66 -10.94
CA HIS A 309 1.91 9.81 -11.86
C HIS A 309 1.74 9.45 -13.34
N GLY A 310 1.58 8.17 -13.70
CA GLY A 310 1.47 7.74 -15.11
C GLY A 310 2.76 7.95 -15.91
N SER A 311 3.90 8.10 -15.25
CA SER A 311 5.18 8.44 -15.88
C SER A 311 6.02 7.20 -16.19
N SER A 312 6.96 7.32 -17.13
CA SER A 312 7.89 6.24 -17.47
C SER A 312 8.91 6.03 -16.34
N ILE A 313 8.87 4.85 -15.72
CA ILE A 313 9.81 4.44 -14.67
C ILE A 313 11.25 4.43 -15.20
N TRP A 314 11.43 3.97 -16.44
CA TRP A 314 12.74 3.97 -17.08
C TRP A 314 13.30 5.39 -17.14
N ASN A 315 12.54 6.33 -17.72
CA ASN A 315 12.99 7.72 -17.89
C ASN A 315 13.22 8.41 -16.55
N PHE A 316 12.34 8.18 -15.57
CA PHE A 316 12.48 8.75 -14.24
C PHE A 316 13.78 8.31 -13.57
N ILE A 317 14.01 6.99 -13.46
CA ILE A 317 15.20 6.46 -12.79
C ILE A 317 16.48 6.91 -13.51
N GLY A 318 16.49 6.95 -14.84
CA GLY A 318 17.63 7.43 -15.62
C GLY A 318 17.94 8.90 -15.35
N THR A 319 16.91 9.76 -15.43
CA THR A 319 17.06 11.19 -15.16
C THR A 319 17.51 11.44 -13.73
N PHE A 320 16.93 10.72 -12.76
CA PHE A 320 17.31 10.80 -11.35
C PHE A 320 18.79 10.46 -11.15
N PHE A 321 19.25 9.30 -11.62
CA PHE A 321 20.66 8.93 -11.42
C PHE A 321 21.62 9.83 -12.18
N LYS A 322 21.25 10.33 -13.36
CA LYS A 322 22.06 11.30 -14.09
C LYS A 322 22.24 12.59 -13.28
N ASN A 323 21.14 13.15 -12.76
CA ASN A 323 21.18 14.35 -11.92
C ASN A 323 22.02 14.13 -10.65
N ILE A 324 21.85 12.99 -9.98
CA ILE A 324 22.65 12.62 -8.80
C ILE A 324 24.14 12.57 -9.12
N PHE A 325 24.52 11.96 -10.25
CA PHE A 325 25.93 11.81 -10.62
C PHE A 325 26.54 13.13 -11.10
N ASN A 326 25.72 14.05 -11.61
CA ASN A 326 26.10 15.44 -11.89
C ASN A 326 26.18 16.33 -10.63
N GLY A 327 25.84 15.80 -9.45
CA GLY A 327 25.96 16.51 -8.18
C GLY A 327 24.66 17.14 -7.66
N CYS A 328 23.55 17.03 -8.37
CA CYS A 328 22.25 17.54 -7.91
C CYS A 328 21.81 16.81 -6.63
N ARG A 329 21.39 17.56 -5.61
CA ARG A 329 20.83 17.05 -4.35
C ARG A 329 19.50 17.71 -3.98
N ASP A 330 18.86 18.36 -4.95
CA ASP A 330 17.56 18.98 -4.78
C ASP A 330 16.43 17.95 -4.92
N TYR A 331 16.28 17.11 -3.89
CA TYR A 331 15.30 16.02 -3.89
C TYR A 331 13.85 16.52 -4.00
N VAL A 332 13.57 17.75 -3.56
CA VAL A 332 12.25 18.38 -3.64
C VAL A 332 11.83 18.61 -5.09
N ASN A 333 12.77 18.94 -5.97
CA ASN A 333 12.51 19.12 -7.40
C ASN A 333 12.82 17.86 -8.24
N MET A 334 13.30 16.78 -7.63
CA MET A 334 13.52 15.48 -8.28
C MET A 334 12.36 14.48 -8.08
N VAL A 335 11.20 14.94 -7.59
CA VAL A 335 9.97 14.12 -7.54
C VAL A 335 9.36 13.91 -8.95
N PRO A 336 8.53 12.86 -9.16
CA PRO A 336 8.11 12.45 -10.51
C PRO A 336 7.44 13.51 -11.39
N ASP A 337 6.70 14.45 -10.82
CA ASP A 337 6.05 15.57 -11.53
C ASP A 337 6.96 16.76 -11.82
N LYS A 338 8.13 16.86 -11.16
CA LYS A 338 9.04 18.02 -11.26
C LYS A 338 10.39 17.72 -11.88
N ILE A 339 10.81 16.45 -11.91
CA ILE A 339 12.18 16.07 -12.26
C ILE A 339 12.62 16.50 -13.66
N THR A 340 11.69 16.64 -14.61
CA THR A 340 11.98 17.11 -15.97
C THR A 340 12.25 18.61 -16.03
N LEU A 341 11.72 19.39 -15.09
CA LEU A 341 12.00 20.83 -14.95
C LEU A 341 13.37 21.05 -14.29
N ALA A 342 13.75 20.20 -13.32
CA ALA A 342 15.03 20.28 -12.61
C ALA A 342 16.26 20.05 -13.53
N ALA A 343 16.11 19.28 -14.61
CA ALA A 343 17.19 19.00 -15.57
C ALA A 343 17.70 20.26 -16.32
N SER A 344 17.00 21.39 -16.23
CA SER A 344 17.40 22.67 -16.83
C SER A 344 18.16 23.61 -15.88
N GLN A 345 18.34 23.21 -14.61
CA GLN A 345 18.94 24.04 -13.55
C GLN A 345 20.19 23.43 -12.89
N CYS A 346 20.70 22.29 -13.40
CA CYS A 346 21.85 21.57 -12.84
C CYS A 346 22.88 21.20 -13.92
#